data_AF-A0A1G2HVS4-F1
#
_entry.id   AF-A0A1G2HVS4-F1
#
_cell.length_a   1.000
_cell.length_b   1.000
_cell.length_c   1.000
_cell.angle_alpha   90.00
_cell.angle_beta   90.00
_cell.angle_gamma   90.00
#
_symmetry.space_group_name_H-M   'P 1'
#
loop_
_entity.id
_entity.type
_entity.pdbx_description
1 polymer ?
#
loop_
_entity_poly.entity_id
_entity_poly.type
_entity_poly.pdbx_seq_one_letter_code
_entity_poly.pdbx_strand_id
1 'polypeptide(L)'
;MTEKEQYSALISEIIKKQAVILGPEIAILKARSVPGLMVDNDGKVTGVGDNPKDTLQNLVDRYVELSGLIVKNALGSIFAKYPDLNISK
;
A
#
# COMPACT_ATOMS: atom_id res chain seq x y z
N MET A 1 -9.09 17.11 18.04
CA MET A 1 -8.09 16.46 17.18
C MET A 1 -7.60 17.49 16.17
N THR A 2 -6.29 17.60 15.98
CA THR A 2 -5.66 18.40 14.93
C THR A 2 -5.80 17.70 13.58
N GLU A 3 -5.59 18.44 12.49
CA GLU A 3 -5.58 17.87 11.13
C GLU A 3 -4.58 16.72 11.01
N LYS A 4 -3.35 16.88 11.52
CA LYS A 4 -2.32 15.81 11.51
C LYS A 4 -2.78 14.56 12.27
N GLU A 5 -3.52 14.70 13.37
CA GLU A 5 -4.08 13.57 14.12
C GLU A 5 -5.20 12.86 13.33
N GLN A 6 -6.04 13.61 12.61
CA GLN A 6 -7.07 13.02 11.75
C GLN A 6 -6.47 12.23 10.61
N TYR A 7 -5.45 12.77 9.94
CA TYR A 7 -4.71 12.05 8.90
C TYR A 7 -4.01 10.80 9.45
N SER A 8 -3.36 10.91 10.62
CA SER A 8 -2.71 9.74 11.24
C SER A 8 -3.71 8.63 11.56
N ALA A 9 -4.90 8.97 12.08
CA ALA A 9 -5.96 8.01 12.35
C ALA A 9 -6.46 7.35 11.05
N LEU A 10 -6.78 8.15 10.03
CA LEU A 10 -7.24 7.66 8.72
C LEU A 10 -6.22 6.73 8.07
N ILE A 11 -4.94 7.15 8.00
CA ILE A 11 -3.87 6.36 7.42
C ILE A 11 -3.69 5.04 8.21
N SER A 12 -3.78 5.08 9.55
CA SER A 12 -3.74 3.86 10.37
C SER A 12 -4.87 2.88 10.03
N GLU A 13 -6.09 3.39 9.80
CA GLU A 13 -7.22 2.56 9.39
C GLU A 13 -7.01 1.94 8.01
N ILE A 14 -6.44 2.69 7.07
CA ILE A 14 -6.09 2.20 5.74
C ILE A 14 -5.05 1.08 5.85
N ILE A 15 -3.97 1.28 6.62
CA ILE A 15 -2.93 0.25 6.82
C ILE A 15 -3.55 -1.03 7.42
N LYS A 16 -4.43 -0.89 8.42
CA LYS A 16 -5.14 -2.04 9.01
C LYS A 16 -6.01 -2.78 7.99
N LYS A 17 -6.74 -2.05 7.14
CA LYS A 17 -7.54 -2.66 6.06
C LYS A 17 -6.64 -3.39 5.06
N GLN A 18 -5.52 -2.79 4.68
CA GLN A 18 -4.56 -3.40 3.74
C GLN A 18 -3.82 -4.59 4.35
N ALA A 19 -3.57 -4.60 5.66
CA ALA A 19 -3.00 -5.75 6.37
C ALA A 19 -3.87 -7.01 6.27
N VAL A 20 -5.20 -6.86 6.23
CA VAL A 20 -6.12 -7.98 6.01
C VAL A 20 -6.02 -8.55 4.59
N ILE A 21 -5.72 -7.70 3.60
CA ILE A 21 -5.70 -8.07 2.18
C ILE A 21 -4.33 -8.60 1.74
N LEU A 22 -3.26 -7.89 2.13
CA LEU A 22 -1.89 -8.10 1.67
C LEU A 22 -1.03 -8.85 2.69
N GLY A 23 -1.54 -9.05 3.90
CA GLY A 23 -0.78 -9.49 5.07
C GLY A 23 -0.14 -8.30 5.83
N PRO A 24 0.00 -8.42 7.17
CA PRO A 24 0.45 -7.32 8.03
C PRO A 24 1.85 -6.83 7.69
N GLU A 25 2.79 -7.74 7.43
CA GLU A 25 4.18 -7.39 7.12
C GLU A 25 4.28 -6.54 5.85
N ILE A 26 3.60 -6.94 4.77
CA ILE A 26 3.62 -6.22 3.48
C ILE A 26 2.93 -4.87 3.61
N ALA A 27 1.78 -4.82 4.30
CA ALA A 27 1.05 -3.58 4.50
C ALA A 27 1.90 -2.55 5.24
N ILE A 28 2.55 -2.94 6.33
CA ILE A 28 3.41 -2.07 7.14
C ILE A 28 4.67 -1.68 6.37
N LEU A 29 5.32 -2.63 5.70
CA LEU A 29 6.52 -2.38 4.89
C LEU A 29 6.26 -1.33 3.80
N LYS A 30 5.14 -1.45 3.09
CA LYS A 30 4.74 -0.46 2.07
C LYS A 30 4.40 0.89 2.68
N ALA A 31 3.70 0.92 3.81
CA ALA A 31 3.43 2.17 4.49
C ALA A 31 4.73 2.90 4.91
N ARG A 32 5.70 2.18 5.46
CA ARG A 32 7.01 2.74 5.84
C ARG A 32 7.84 3.25 4.65
N SER A 33 7.54 2.82 3.43
CA SER A 33 8.19 3.34 2.23
C SER A 33 7.69 4.71 1.79
N VAL A 34 6.60 5.21 2.40
CA VAL A 34 6.01 6.51 2.09
C VAL A 34 6.80 7.62 2.81
N PRO A 35 7.37 8.59 2.08
CA PRO A 35 8.08 9.71 2.70
C PRO A 35 7.19 10.49 3.67
N GLY A 36 7.73 10.79 4.85
CA GLY A 36 7.03 11.54 5.88
C GLY A 36 6.00 10.72 6.67
N LEU A 37 5.89 9.41 6.45
CA LEU A 37 5.02 8.54 7.26
C LEU A 37 5.83 7.77 8.30
N MET A 38 5.43 7.88 9.57
CA MET A 38 6.00 7.09 10.67
C MET A 38 4.99 6.07 11.14
N VAL A 39 5.37 4.79 11.06
CA VAL A 39 4.50 3.65 11.41
C VAL A 39 5.24 2.73 12.34
N ASP A 40 4.64 2.40 13.48
CA ASP A 40 5.18 1.43 14.43
C ASP A 40 5.08 -0.02 13.89
N ASN A 41 5.47 -0.99 14.71
CA ASN A 41 5.48 -2.41 14.31
C ASN A 41 4.07 -3.02 14.25
N ASP A 42 3.07 -2.36 14.81
CA ASP A 42 1.68 -2.81 14.84
C ASP A 42 0.84 -2.19 13.72
N GLY A 43 1.48 -1.39 12.84
CA GLY A 43 0.82 -0.71 11.73
C GLY A 43 0.05 0.54 12.16
N LYS A 44 0.29 1.05 13.37
CA LYS A 44 -0.28 2.31 13.83
C LYS A 44 0.65 3.46 13.43
N VAL A 45 0.04 4.51 12.89
CA VAL A 45 0.76 5.73 12.49
C VAL A 45 1.07 6.55 13.73
N THR A 46 2.35 6.84 13.94
CA THR A 46 2.85 7.65 15.05
C THR A 46 3.16 9.08 14.63
N GLY A 47 3.20 9.36 13.32
CA GLY A 47 3.43 10.69 12.80
C GLY A 47 3.22 10.79 11.29
N VAL A 48 2.86 11.98 10.85
CA VAL A 48 2.74 12.39 9.44
C VAL A 48 3.57 13.65 9.22
N GLY A 49 4.12 13.79 8.02
CA GLY A 49 4.96 14.92 7.63
C GLY A 49 4.20 16.24 7.54
N ASP A 50 4.86 17.26 6.98
CA ASP A 50 4.30 18.61 6.90
C ASP A 50 3.18 18.76 5.87
N ASN A 51 3.06 17.81 4.95
CA ASN A 51 1.96 17.74 4.00
C ASN A 51 1.19 16.42 4.12
N PRO A 52 0.30 16.27 5.12
CA PRO A 52 -0.40 15.01 5.43
C PRO A 52 -1.24 14.48 4.27
N LYS A 53 -1.79 15.38 3.46
CA LYS A 53 -2.56 15.03 2.26
C LYS A 53 -1.71 14.31 1.22
N ASP A 54 -0.51 14.82 0.95
CA ASP A 54 0.42 14.19 0.02
C ASP A 54 0.92 12.84 0.57
N THR A 55 1.17 12.76 1.88
CA THR A 55 1.51 11.50 2.55
C THR A 55 0.42 10.44 2.36
N LEU A 56 -0.85 10.81 2.56
CA LEU A 56 -1.99 9.91 2.32
C LEU A 56 -2.06 9.47 0.85
N GLN A 57 -1.95 10.41 -0.10
CA GLN A 57 -2.02 10.08 -1.52
C GLN A 57 -0.90 9.11 -1.91
N ASN A 58 0.33 9.38 -1.50
CA ASN A 58 1.47 8.51 -1.76
C ASN A 58 1.28 7.10 -1.17
N LEU A 59 0.64 6.97 0.00
CA LEU A 59 0.30 5.66 0.58
C LEU A 59 -0.67 4.89 -0.33
N VAL A 60 -1.73 5.56 -0.77
CA VAL A 60 -2.73 4.95 -1.67
C VAL A 60 -2.07 4.49 -2.96
N ASP A 61 -1.25 5.34 -3.57
CA ASP A 61 -0.56 5.05 -4.82
C ASP A 61 0.35 3.82 -4.69
N ARG A 62 1.06 3.67 -3.56
CA ARG A 62 1.90 2.48 -3.30
C ARG A 62 1.10 1.19 -3.17
N TYR A 63 -0.08 1.23 -2.57
CA TYR A 63 -0.93 0.04 -2.50
C TYR A 63 -1.56 -0.32 -3.85
N VAL A 64 -1.95 0.69 -4.64
CA VAL A 64 -2.46 0.49 -6.00
C VAL A 64 -1.39 -0.11 -6.90
N GLU A 65 -0.17 0.45 -6.89
CA GLU A 65 0.97 -0.06 -7.65
C GLU A 65 1.28 -1.52 -7.28
N LEU A 66 1.37 -1.83 -5.98
CA LEU A 66 1.59 -3.19 -5.52
C LEU A 66 0.48 -4.14 -6.00
N SER A 67 -0.78 -3.73 -5.91
CA SER A 67 -1.91 -4.54 -6.37
C SER A 67 -1.82 -4.83 -7.87
N GLY A 68 -1.44 -3.84 -8.67
CA GLY A 68 -1.19 -4.00 -10.10
C GLY A 68 -0.07 -5.02 -10.39
N LEU A 69 1.02 -4.97 -9.62
CA LEU A 69 2.12 -5.95 -9.74
C LEU A 69 1.68 -7.36 -9.34
N ILE A 70 0.88 -7.51 -8.29
CA ILE A 70 0.33 -8.81 -7.85
C ILE A 70 -0.51 -9.42 -8.96
N VAL A 71 -1.44 -8.65 -9.54
CA VAL A 71 -2.29 -9.11 -10.65
C VAL A 71 -1.44 -9.46 -11.86
N LYS A 72 -0.48 -8.60 -12.24
CA LYS A 72 0.42 -8.84 -13.38
C LYS A 72 1.21 -10.14 -13.20
N ASN A 73 1.78 -10.38 -12.02
CA ASN A 73 2.56 -11.60 -11.74
C ASN A 73 1.67 -12.84 -11.75
N ALA A 74 0.48 -12.78 -11.15
CA ALA A 74 -0.47 -13.88 -11.15
C ALA A 74 -0.90 -14.25 -12.58
N LEU A 75 -1.30 -13.27 -13.39
CA LEU A 75 -1.69 -13.49 -14.78
C LEU A 75 -0.52 -13.95 -15.66
N GLY A 76 0.68 -13.39 -15.46
CA GLY A 76 1.89 -13.82 -16.18
C GLY A 76 2.18 -15.31 -15.98
N SER A 77 1.99 -15.83 -14.76
CA SER A 77 2.13 -17.26 -14.48
C SER A 77 1.10 -18.13 -15.19
N ILE A 78 -0.09 -17.60 -15.46
CA ILE A 78 -1.16 -18.28 -16.20
C ILE A 78 -0.87 -18.23 -17.70
N PHE A 79 -0.50 -17.07 -18.25
CA PHE A 79 -0.16 -16.91 -19.65
C PHE A 79 1.01 -17.81 -20.07
N ALA A 80 1.99 -18.01 -19.18
CA ALA A 80 3.09 -18.94 -19.41
C ALA A 80 2.64 -20.40 -19.64
N LYS A 81 1.44 -20.78 -19.19
CA LYS A 81 0.85 -22.12 -19.44
C LYS A 81 0.19 -22.23 -20.82
N TYR A 82 -0.05 -21.11 -21.50
CA TYR A 82 -0.72 -21.05 -22.81
C TYR A 82 0.13 -20.23 -23.83
N PRO A 83 1.37 -20.66 -24.12
CA PRO A 83 2.31 -19.88 -24.92
C PRO A 83 1.83 -19.62 -26.37
N ASP A 84 1.02 -20.52 -26.92
CA ASP A 84 0.57 -20.44 -28.32
C ASP A 84 -0.52 -19.39 -28.57
N LEU A 85 -1.12 -18.85 -27.50
CA LEU A 85 -2.21 -17.87 -27.62
C LEU A 85 -1.72 -16.42 -27.80
N ASN A 86 -0.40 -16.18 -27.78
CA ASN A 86 0.26 -14.87 -27.95
C ASN A 86 -0.46 -13.71 -27.25
N ILE A 87 -0.79 -13.91 -25.97
CA ILE A 87 -1.48 -12.93 -25.11
C ILE A 87 -0.43 -11.95 -24.59
N SER A 88 0.16 -11.16 -25.49
CA SER A 88 1.18 -10.17 -25.17
C SER A 88 0.58 -8.77 -25.38
N LYS A 89 0.19 -8.08 -24.31
CA LYS A 89 -0.03 -6.62 -24.33
C LYS A 89 0.47 -6.00 -23.03
#